data_AF-A0A379T6M2-F1
#
_entry.id   AF-A0A379T6M2-F1
#
_cell.length_a   1.000
_cell.length_b   1.000
_cell.length_c   1.000
_cell.angle_alpha   90.00
_cell.angle_beta   90.00
_cell.angle_gamma   90.00
#
_symmetry.space_group_name_H-M   'P 1'
#
loop_
_entity.id
_entity.type
_entity.pdbx_description
1 polymer ?
#
loop_
_entity_poly.entity_id
_entity_poly.type
_entity_poly.pdbx_seq_one_letter_code
_entity_poly.pdbx_strand_id
1 'polypeptide(L)'
;MVIEGSMTTGAVVAASMLGSRMIAPMANLCGVLARWQQVKAAKMGLDNIMQLPTETQHDDSLVRRDILHGHYLFENAQFRYHNDDQRIPLRLVRLEIMPGERIAILGRNGAGKSTLLQAMAGGLEMIQGDARLDNLSLSHIDMADLRRNIGFLSQNARLFFRHSA
;
A
#
# COMPACT_ATOMS: atom_id res chain seq x y z
N MET A 1 -52.04 -40.83 20.83
CA MET A 1 -52.62 -39.49 20.59
C MET A 1 -53.79 -39.44 19.59
N VAL A 2 -53.67 -39.79 18.30
CA VAL A 2 -54.89 -39.87 17.43
C VAL A 2 -55.67 -41.16 17.63
N ILE A 3 -54.95 -42.28 17.85
CA ILE A 3 -55.53 -43.61 18.11
C ILE A 3 -56.17 -43.69 19.53
N GLU A 4 -55.87 -42.74 20.42
CA GLU A 4 -56.43 -42.64 21.78
C GLU A 4 -57.58 -41.61 21.90
N GLY A 5 -58.02 -41.00 20.78
CA GLY A 5 -59.14 -40.05 20.76
C GLY A 5 -58.84 -38.62 21.27
N SER A 6 -57.58 -38.30 21.59
CA SER A 6 -57.20 -36.99 22.15
C SER A 6 -56.85 -35.91 21.11
N MET A 7 -56.81 -36.25 19.81
CA MET A 7 -56.59 -35.29 18.71
C MET A 7 -57.29 -35.73 17.43
N THR A 8 -57.83 -34.77 16.66
CA THR A 8 -58.38 -35.04 15.32
C THR A 8 -57.27 -35.14 14.27
N THR A 9 -57.50 -35.90 13.20
CA THR A 9 -56.56 -36.00 12.06
C THR A 9 -56.26 -34.62 11.45
N GLY A 10 -57.25 -33.73 11.42
CA GLY A 10 -57.08 -32.34 11.00
C GLY A 10 -56.15 -31.52 11.90
N ALA A 11 -56.18 -31.74 13.22
CA ALA A 11 -55.28 -31.08 14.16
C ALA A 11 -53.80 -31.50 13.95
N VAL A 12 -53.54 -32.77 13.60
CA VAL A 12 -52.17 -33.24 13.27
C VAL A 12 -51.66 -32.59 11.99
N VAL A 13 -52.49 -32.53 10.95
CA VAL A 13 -52.11 -31.90 9.66
C VAL A 13 -51.88 -30.39 9.84
N ALA A 14 -52.75 -29.71 10.61
CA ALA A 14 -52.58 -28.29 10.95
C ALA A 14 -51.30 -28.03 11.75
N ALA A 15 -50.98 -28.88 12.75
CA ALA A 15 -49.74 -28.78 13.52
C ALA A 15 -48.49 -28.99 12.65
N SER A 16 -48.52 -29.95 11.72
CA SER A 16 -47.43 -30.21 10.76
C SER A 16 -47.24 -29.06 9.75
N MET A 17 -48.34 -28.46 9.27
CA MET A 17 -48.28 -27.26 8.43
C MET A 17 -47.73 -26.04 9.16
N LEU A 18 -48.10 -25.83 10.43
CA LEU A 18 -47.54 -24.75 11.25
C LEU A 18 -46.06 -24.97 11.55
N GLY A 19 -45.67 -26.21 11.88
CA GLY A 19 -44.28 -26.59 12.12
C GLY A 19 -43.39 -26.38 10.88
N SER A 20 -43.85 -26.79 9.69
CA SER A 20 -43.09 -26.58 8.45
C SER A 20 -42.97 -25.10 8.07
N ARG A 21 -43.99 -24.28 8.33
CA ARG A 21 -43.95 -22.82 8.12
C ARG A 21 -42.98 -22.08 9.06
N MET A 22 -42.60 -22.67 10.19
CA MET A 22 -41.61 -22.08 11.10
C MET A 22 -40.16 -22.26 10.64
N ILE A 23 -39.87 -23.22 9.75
CA ILE A 23 -38.51 -23.49 9.25
C ILE A 23 -37.99 -22.31 8.40
N ALA A 24 -38.83 -21.76 7.53
CA ALA A 24 -38.46 -20.65 6.64
C ALA A 24 -38.01 -19.37 7.38
N PRO A 25 -38.76 -18.83 8.37
CA PRO A 25 -38.33 -17.65 9.12
C PRO A 25 -37.08 -17.92 9.97
N MET A 26 -36.87 -19.14 10.48
CA MET A 26 -35.62 -19.49 11.16
C MET A 26 -34.41 -19.45 10.21
N ALA A 27 -34.55 -20.03 9.01
CA ALA A 27 -33.50 -19.98 8.00
C ALA A 27 -33.18 -18.53 7.58
N ASN A 28 -34.20 -17.68 7.41
CA ASN A 28 -34.02 -16.26 7.14
C ASN A 28 -33.27 -15.53 8.26
N LEU A 29 -33.59 -15.83 9.52
CA LEU A 29 -32.91 -15.24 10.67
C LEU A 29 -31.42 -15.63 10.71
N CYS A 30 -31.12 -16.91 10.48
CA CYS A 30 -29.73 -17.38 10.34
C CYS A 30 -29.00 -16.67 9.19
N GLY A 31 -29.68 -16.48 8.05
CA GLY A 31 -29.13 -15.74 6.90
C GLY A 31 -28.83 -14.27 7.21
N VAL A 32 -29.72 -13.59 7.94
CA VAL A 32 -29.50 -12.19 8.37
C VAL A 32 -28.32 -12.10 9.33
N LEU A 33 -28.20 -13.02 10.28
CA LEU A 33 -27.07 -13.07 11.22
C LEU A 33 -25.74 -13.33 10.50
N ALA A 34 -25.72 -14.27 9.54
CA ALA A 34 -24.54 -14.51 8.72
C ALA A 34 -24.16 -13.28 7.89
N ARG A 35 -25.15 -12.61 7.27
CA ARG A 35 -24.91 -11.37 6.51
C ARG A 35 -24.39 -10.25 7.41
N TRP A 36 -24.88 -10.15 8.65
CA TRP A 36 -24.38 -9.18 9.63
C TRP A 36 -22.89 -9.40 9.95
N GLN A 37 -22.47 -10.65 10.12
CA GLN A 37 -21.05 -10.98 10.31
C GLN A 37 -20.20 -10.57 9.10
N GLN A 38 -20.69 -10.81 7.89
CA GLN A 38 -20.01 -10.38 6.66
C GLN A 38 -19.85 -8.86 6.57
N VAL A 39 -20.92 -8.10 6.89
CA VAL A 39 -20.87 -6.63 6.91
C VAL A 39 -19.88 -6.13 7.96
N LYS A 40 -19.87 -6.72 9.16
CA LYS A 40 -18.92 -6.36 10.21
C LYS A 40 -17.48 -6.60 9.78
N ALA A 41 -17.19 -7.74 9.15
CA ALA A 41 -15.86 -8.07 8.64
C ALA A 41 -15.43 -7.11 7.51
N ALA A 42 -16.32 -6.81 6.57
CA ALA A 42 -16.05 -5.87 5.49
C ALA A 42 -15.78 -4.46 6.01
N LYS A 43 -16.54 -4.00 7.02
CA LYS A 43 -16.32 -2.72 7.68
C LYS A 43 -14.95 -2.67 8.35
N MET A 44 -14.56 -3.71 9.09
CA MET A 44 -13.24 -3.79 9.71
C MET A 44 -12.11 -3.75 8.68
N GLY A 45 -12.27 -4.45 7.54
CA GLY A 45 -11.31 -4.40 6.44
C GLY A 45 -11.18 -3.00 5.84
N LEU A 46 -12.31 -2.31 5.62
CA LEU A 46 -12.31 -0.93 5.12
C LEU A 46 -11.69 0.04 6.12
N ASP A 47 -12.06 -0.04 7.40
CA ASP A 47 -11.50 0.80 8.46
C ASP A 47 -9.97 0.64 8.55
N ASN A 48 -9.47 -0.59 8.44
CA ASN A 48 -8.02 -0.85 8.40
C ASN A 48 -7.34 -0.15 7.23
N ILE A 49 -7.91 -0.19 6.02
CA ILE A 49 -7.35 0.50 4.85
C ILE A 49 -7.42 2.01 5.02
N MET A 50 -8.54 2.54 5.52
CA MET A 50 -8.75 3.97 5.74
C MET A 50 -7.84 4.56 6.83
N GLN A 51 -7.37 3.73 7.76
CA GLN A 51 -6.43 4.11 8.83
C GLN A 51 -4.97 3.96 8.42
N LEU A 52 -4.67 3.41 7.24
CA LEU A 52 -3.28 3.33 6.78
C LEU A 52 -2.70 4.75 6.64
N PRO A 53 -1.47 4.97 7.11
CA PRO A 53 -0.81 6.25 6.93
C PRO A 53 -0.62 6.51 5.43
N THR A 54 -0.95 7.72 4.98
CA THR A 54 -0.69 8.12 3.60
C THR A 54 0.78 8.49 3.43
N GLU A 55 1.35 8.26 2.25
CA GLU A 55 2.76 8.59 1.95
C GLU A 55 3.08 10.10 2.14
N THR A 56 2.05 10.96 2.10
CA THR A 56 2.16 12.42 2.27
C THR A 56 1.78 12.91 3.67
N GLN A 57 1.44 12.02 4.62
CA GLN A 57 0.91 12.44 5.93
C GLN A 57 1.95 13.11 6.85
N HIS A 58 3.20 13.19 6.42
CA HIS A 58 4.30 13.61 7.29
C HIS A 58 4.56 15.11 7.35
N ASP A 59 4.09 15.96 6.42
CA ASP A 59 4.82 17.22 6.32
C ASP A 59 4.06 18.42 5.71
N ASP A 60 3.53 19.26 6.61
CA ASP A 60 3.12 20.65 6.33
C ASP A 60 4.33 21.54 5.93
N SER A 61 5.57 21.01 5.95
CA SER A 61 6.81 21.73 5.61
C SER A 61 7.52 21.28 4.33
N LEU A 62 6.88 20.47 3.47
CA LEU A 62 7.48 20.10 2.17
C LEU A 62 7.74 21.33 1.31
N VAL A 63 8.97 21.43 0.82
CA VAL A 63 9.39 22.48 -0.09
C VAL A 63 8.91 22.13 -1.49
N ARG A 64 7.94 22.90 -1.99
CA ARG A 64 7.53 22.82 -3.39
C ARG A 64 8.54 23.52 -4.30
N ARG A 65 8.94 22.82 -5.35
CA ARG A 65 9.91 23.26 -6.35
C ARG A 65 9.49 22.75 -7.71
N ASP A 66 8.97 23.66 -8.54
CA ASP A 66 8.51 23.32 -9.89
C ASP A 66 9.62 22.77 -10.78
N ILE A 67 10.86 23.24 -10.58
CA ILE A 67 12.02 22.92 -11.43
C ILE A 67 13.17 22.49 -10.53
N LEU A 68 13.70 21.29 -10.83
CA LEU A 68 14.93 20.75 -10.27
C LEU A 68 16.02 20.71 -11.35
N HIS A 69 17.21 21.24 -11.05
CA HIS A 69 18.35 21.31 -11.95
C HIS A 69 19.20 20.03 -11.94
N GLY A 70 19.07 19.21 -10.89
CA GLY A 70 19.72 17.89 -10.84
C GLY A 70 21.11 17.89 -10.20
N HIS A 71 21.43 18.84 -9.31
CA HIS A 71 22.61 18.77 -8.47
C HIS A 71 22.37 17.81 -7.31
N TYR A 72 22.97 16.62 -7.34
CA TYR A 72 22.89 15.66 -6.24
C TYR A 72 24.13 15.74 -5.36
N LEU A 73 23.93 15.73 -4.05
CA LEU A 73 25.00 15.61 -3.07
C LEU A 73 24.60 14.62 -1.98
N PHE A 74 25.40 13.57 -1.84
CA PHE A 74 25.28 12.56 -0.78
C PHE A 74 26.49 12.64 0.14
N GLU A 75 26.27 12.70 1.45
CA GLU A 75 27.31 12.76 2.46
C GLU A 75 27.01 11.76 3.60
N ASN A 76 27.84 10.73 3.71
CA ASN A 76 27.66 9.62 4.66
C ASN A 76 26.25 9.00 4.60
N ALA A 77 25.61 9.03 3.44
CA ALA A 77 24.22 8.65 3.23
C ALA A 77 24.04 7.13 3.25
N GLN A 78 23.05 6.66 4.02
CA GLN A 78 22.71 5.25 4.15
C GLN A 78 21.22 5.04 3.86
N PHE A 79 20.91 4.09 2.98
CA PHE A 79 19.54 3.81 2.55
C PHE A 79 19.15 2.36 2.80
N ARG A 80 17.86 2.14 3.04
CA ARG A 80 17.25 0.83 3.27
C ARG A 80 15.86 0.76 2.65
N TYR A 81 15.43 -0.46 2.31
CA TYR A 81 14.13 -0.72 1.69
C TYR A 81 12.95 -0.56 2.65
N HIS A 82 13.06 -1.08 3.87
CA HIS A 82 12.02 -1.00 4.89
C HIS A 82 12.67 -0.79 6.26
N ASN A 83 12.04 -0.03 7.16
CA ASN A 83 12.64 0.26 8.47
C ASN A 83 12.96 -1.00 9.30
N ASP A 84 12.22 -2.09 9.12
CA ASP A 84 12.46 -3.37 9.82
C ASP A 84 13.62 -4.21 9.24
N ASP A 85 14.17 -3.83 8.08
CA ASP A 85 15.21 -4.62 7.42
C ASP A 85 16.56 -4.43 8.13
N GLN A 86 17.26 -5.49 8.54
CA GLN A 86 18.56 -5.30 9.22
C GLN A 86 19.69 -4.90 8.25
N ARG A 87 19.49 -5.15 6.95
CA ARG A 87 20.52 -4.92 5.93
C ARG A 87 20.49 -3.47 5.46
N ILE A 88 21.67 -2.87 5.31
CA ILE A 88 21.85 -1.54 4.72
C ILE A 88 22.43 -1.73 3.31
N PRO A 89 21.58 -1.82 2.27
CA PRO A 89 22.00 -2.16 0.91
C PRO A 89 22.86 -1.09 0.23
N LEU A 90 22.82 0.16 0.70
CA LEU A 90 23.57 1.26 0.11
C LEU A 90 24.18 2.14 1.20
N ARG A 91 25.50 2.34 1.11
CA ARG A 91 26.27 3.28 1.93
C ARG A 91 27.14 4.11 1.02
N LEU A 92 26.98 5.42 1.07
CA LEU A 92 27.73 6.38 0.28
C LEU A 92 28.53 7.27 1.23
N VAL A 93 29.86 7.24 1.11
CA VAL A 93 30.71 8.14 1.91
C VAL A 93 30.56 9.56 1.40
N ARG A 94 30.76 9.75 0.10
CA ARG A 94 30.46 11.00 -0.60
C ARG A 94 30.22 10.71 -2.08
N LEU A 95 29.17 11.28 -2.64
CA LEU A 95 28.90 11.27 -4.07
C LEU A 95 28.29 12.63 -4.44
N GLU A 96 28.84 13.29 -5.44
CA GLU A 96 28.34 14.56 -5.95
C GLU A 96 28.16 14.43 -7.46
N ILE A 97 27.02 14.90 -7.97
CA ILE A 97 26.67 14.87 -9.39
C ILE A 97 26.21 16.27 -9.76
N MET A 98 26.89 16.89 -10.71
CA MET A 98 26.58 18.23 -11.15
C MET A 98 25.44 18.25 -12.18
N PRO A 99 24.67 19.35 -12.27
CA PRO A 99 23.64 19.52 -13.29
C PRO A 99 24.17 19.26 -14.70
N GLY A 100 23.49 18.39 -15.46
CA GLY A 100 23.85 18.05 -16.83
C GLY A 100 24.95 16.99 -16.99
N GLU A 101 25.53 16.50 -15.89
CA GLU A 101 26.50 15.41 -15.94
C GLU A 101 25.86 14.09 -16.39
N ARG A 102 26.66 13.29 -17.09
CA ARG A 102 26.31 11.92 -17.47
C ARG A 102 27.28 10.97 -16.81
N ILE A 103 26.78 10.24 -15.82
CA ILE A 103 27.59 9.31 -15.04
C ILE A 103 27.25 7.86 -15.39
N ALA A 104 28.25 6.98 -15.35
CA ALA A 104 28.06 5.55 -15.47
C ALA A 104 28.42 4.88 -14.14
N ILE A 105 27.49 4.13 -13.56
CA ILE A 105 27.69 3.42 -12.29
C ILE A 105 28.13 1.99 -12.58
N LEU A 106 29.36 1.66 -12.21
CA LEU A 106 29.98 0.34 -12.42
C LEU A 106 30.15 -0.39 -11.09
N GLY A 107 30.00 -1.72 -11.10
CA GLY A 107 30.19 -2.54 -9.91
C GLY A 107 29.62 -3.95 -10.05
N ARG A 108 29.98 -4.83 -9.13
CA ARG A 108 29.51 -6.22 -9.10
C ARG A 108 27.98 -6.32 -8.95
N ASN A 109 27.40 -7.46 -9.31
CA ASN A 109 26.00 -7.73 -9.00
C ASN A 109 25.79 -7.73 -7.48
N GLY A 110 24.74 -7.06 -7.02
CA GLY A 110 24.48 -6.86 -5.59
C GLY A 110 25.23 -5.68 -4.94
N ALA A 111 26.05 -4.91 -5.68
CA ALA A 111 26.78 -3.75 -5.12
C ALA A 111 25.89 -2.52 -4.79
N GLY A 112 24.57 -2.62 -4.91
CA GLY A 112 23.65 -1.51 -4.60
C GLY A 112 23.40 -0.52 -5.73
N LYS A 113 23.77 -0.81 -6.99
CA LYS A 113 23.56 0.09 -8.14
C LYS A 113 22.09 0.46 -8.37
N SER A 114 21.22 -0.56 -8.41
CA SER A 114 19.78 -0.33 -8.56
C SER A 114 19.20 0.40 -7.35
N THR A 115 19.72 0.10 -6.14
CA THR A 115 19.39 0.80 -4.91
C THR A 115 19.76 2.29 -4.99
N LEU A 116 20.93 2.62 -5.54
CA LEU A 116 21.36 4.01 -5.74
C LEU A 116 20.41 4.75 -6.69
N LEU A 117 20.05 4.14 -7.82
CA LEU A 117 19.10 4.75 -8.76
C LEU A 117 17.71 4.95 -8.13
N GLN A 118 17.26 4.00 -7.31
CA GLN A 118 16.00 4.14 -6.56
C GLN A 118 16.07 5.23 -5.50
N ALA A 119 17.19 5.37 -4.79
CA ALA A 119 17.41 6.42 -3.80
C ALA A 119 17.42 7.81 -4.45
N MET A 120 18.11 7.95 -5.58
CA MET A 120 18.09 9.19 -6.38
C MET A 120 16.69 9.54 -6.87
N ALA A 121 15.88 8.54 -7.22
CA ALA A 121 14.49 8.71 -7.63
C ALA A 121 13.50 8.89 -6.45
N GLY A 122 13.99 9.05 -5.21
CA GLY A 122 13.16 9.26 -4.02
C GLY A 122 12.36 8.03 -3.57
N GLY A 123 12.67 6.84 -4.10
CA GLY A 123 11.95 5.60 -3.79
C GLY A 123 12.48 4.84 -2.57
N LEU A 124 13.46 5.40 -1.85
CA LEU A 124 14.06 4.80 -0.65
C LEU A 124 14.21 5.85 0.44
N GLU A 125 13.94 5.44 1.66
CA GLU A 125 14.14 6.26 2.85
C GLU A 125 15.62 6.27 3.26
N MET A 126 16.12 7.45 3.65
CA MET A 126 17.46 7.62 4.18
C MET A 126 17.44 7.43 5.70
N ILE A 127 18.33 6.57 6.21
CA ILE A 127 18.41 6.29 7.65
C ILE A 127 19.40 7.21 8.35
N GLN A 128 20.48 7.55 7.65
CA GLN A 128 21.59 8.29 8.21
C GLN A 128 22.32 9.06 7.12
N GLY A 129 22.93 10.18 7.51
CA GLY A 129 23.70 11.05 6.63
C GLY A 129 22.85 12.16 6.06
N ASP A 130 23.30 12.70 4.94
CA ASP A 130 22.61 13.76 4.23
C ASP A 130 22.55 13.44 2.73
N ALA A 131 21.41 13.75 2.13
CA ALA A 131 21.13 13.52 0.72
C ALA A 131 20.35 14.74 0.20
N ARG A 132 20.97 15.49 -0.70
CA ARG A 132 20.44 16.74 -1.22
C ARG A 132 20.25 16.69 -2.73
N LEU A 133 19.19 17.35 -3.18
CA LEU A 133 18.92 17.68 -4.57
C LEU A 133 18.74 19.19 -4.67
N ASP A 134 19.61 19.86 -5.43
CA ASP A 134 19.65 21.32 -5.58
C ASP A 134 19.70 22.07 -4.24
N ASN A 135 20.58 21.62 -3.34
CA ASN A 135 20.71 22.09 -1.96
C ASN A 135 19.49 21.87 -1.04
N LEU A 136 18.45 21.17 -1.50
CA LEU A 136 17.30 20.80 -0.69
C LEU A 136 17.45 19.36 -0.22
N SER A 137 17.15 19.08 1.05
CA SER A 137 17.16 17.71 1.54
C SER A 137 16.10 16.88 0.80
N LEU A 138 16.49 15.72 0.27
CA LEU A 138 15.62 14.84 -0.50
C LEU A 138 14.36 14.41 0.27
N SER A 139 14.43 14.33 1.60
CA SER A 139 13.28 14.00 2.46
C SER A 139 12.26 15.14 2.59
N HIS A 140 12.63 16.38 2.29
CA HIS A 140 11.75 17.56 2.41
C HIS A 140 11.21 18.05 1.06
N ILE A 141 11.55 17.39 -0.04
CA ILE A 141 11.01 17.72 -1.37
C ILE A 141 9.69 16.99 -1.56
N ASP A 142 8.67 17.70 -2.07
CA ASP A 142 7.41 17.06 -2.44
C ASP A 142 7.65 15.95 -3.48
N MET A 143 7.19 14.74 -3.19
CA MET A 143 7.31 13.58 -4.09
C MET A 143 6.66 13.84 -5.45
N ALA A 144 5.63 14.68 -5.53
CA ALA A 144 5.03 15.05 -6.80
C ALA A 144 6.02 15.82 -7.69
N ASP A 145 6.75 16.77 -7.12
CA ASP A 145 7.75 17.57 -7.82
C ASP A 145 8.96 16.72 -8.24
N LEU A 146 9.38 15.81 -7.36
CA LEU A 146 10.47 14.89 -7.63
C LEU A 146 10.13 13.94 -8.79
N ARG A 147 8.95 13.32 -8.77
CA ARG A 147 8.45 12.42 -9.84
C ARG A 147 8.20 13.16 -11.16
N ARG A 148 7.90 14.46 -11.12
CA ARG A 148 7.72 15.29 -12.31
C ARG A 148 9.05 15.62 -12.99
N ASN A 149 10.12 15.80 -12.22
CA ASN A 149 11.43 16.21 -12.72
C ASN A 149 12.37 15.03 -13.00
N ILE A 150 12.12 13.84 -12.44
CA ILE A 150 12.98 12.65 -12.60
C ILE A 150 12.31 11.60 -13.49
N GLY A 151 12.98 11.26 -14.59
CA GLY A 151 12.65 10.07 -15.38
C GLY A 151 13.40 8.84 -14.85
N PHE A 152 12.67 7.81 -14.41
CA PHE A 152 13.25 6.55 -13.95
C PHE A 152 12.84 5.39 -14.87
N LEU A 153 13.83 4.75 -15.49
CA LEU A 153 13.64 3.53 -16.27
C LEU A 153 14.18 2.33 -15.49
N SER A 154 13.29 1.46 -15.04
CA SER A 154 13.68 0.24 -14.33
C SER A 154 14.19 -0.83 -15.29
N GLN A 155 14.94 -1.80 -14.76
CA GLN A 155 15.43 -2.96 -15.52
C GLN A 155 14.27 -3.79 -16.13
N ASN A 156 13.14 -3.87 -15.43
CA ASN A 156 11.94 -4.59 -15.85
C ASN A 156 10.81 -3.58 -16.10
N ALA A 157 10.76 -3.01 -17.29
CA ALA A 157 9.71 -2.07 -17.67
C ALA A 157 8.34 -2.75 -17.65
N ARG A 158 7.39 -2.18 -16.89
CA ARG A 158 5.98 -2.59 -16.89
C ARG A 158 5.19 -1.63 -17.75
N LEU A 159 4.60 -2.14 -18.83
CA LEU A 159 3.68 -1.39 -19.68
C LEU A 159 2.26 -1.71 -19.25
N PHE A 160 1.47 -0.67 -18.98
CA PHE A 160 0.04 -0.84 -18.74
C PHE A 160 -0.68 -0.98 -20.08
N PHE A 161 -1.64 -1.90 -20.14
CA PHE A 161 -2.50 -2.02 -21.30
C PHE A 161 -3.40 -0.78 -21.37
N ARG A 162 -3.25 0.01 -22.43
CA ARG A 162 -4.20 1.05 -22.76
C ARG A 162 -5.44 0.38 -23.33
N HIS A 163 -6.54 0.33 -22.58
CA HIS A 163 -7.84 0.05 -23.16
C HIS A 163 -8.22 1.24 -24.05
N SER A 164 -8.23 1.05 -25.36
CA SER A 164 -8.92 1.93 -26.29
C SER A 164 -10.42 1.77 -26.05
N ALA A 165 -11.04 2.81 -25.48
CA ALA A 165 -12.48 3.01 -25.57
C ALA A 165 -12.84 3.49 -26.99
#